data_AF-A0A7Y8HQP2-F1
#
_entry.id   AF-A0A7Y8HQP2-F1
#
_cell.length_a   1.000
_cell.length_b   1.000
_cell.length_c   1.000
_cell.angle_alpha   90.00
_cell.angle_beta   90.00
_cell.angle_gamma   90.00
#
_symmetry.space_group_name_H-M   'P 1'
#
loop_
_entity.id
_entity.type
_entity.pdbx_description
1 polymer ?
#
loop_
_entity_poly.entity_id
_entity_poly.type
_entity_poly.pdbx_seq_one_letter_code
_entity_poly.pdbx_strand_id
1 'polypeptide(L)'
;MSLHTLRHTFISRLVQAGRPLPEVAALAGHRDIKMTMRYAHLAPSHLRAGIQALEHSRADQPMDLALSTDVRVTLESRYFSGIA
;
A
#
# COMPACT_ATOMS: atom_id res chain seq x y z
N MET A 1 -7.56 39.52 9.60
CA MET A 1 -7.26 38.16 9.12
C MET A 1 -5.99 38.22 8.28
N SER A 2 -5.00 37.39 8.61
CA SER A 2 -3.69 37.40 7.96
C SER A 2 -3.59 36.27 6.92
N LEU A 3 -2.67 36.38 5.96
CA LEU A 3 -2.31 35.30 5.01
C LEU A 3 -2.02 33.97 5.72
N HIS A 4 -1.58 34.03 6.98
CA HIS A 4 -1.40 32.86 7.84
C HIS A 4 -2.71 32.10 8.07
N THR A 5 -3.83 32.79 8.33
CA THR A 5 -5.15 32.18 8.53
C THR A 5 -5.65 31.48 7.27
N LEU A 6 -5.42 32.08 6.09
CA LEU A 6 -5.78 31.46 4.82
C LEU A 6 -5.00 30.16 4.59
N ARG A 7 -3.69 30.18 4.88
CA ARG A 7 -2.83 28.99 4.85
C ARG A 7 -3.32 27.90 5.81
N HIS A 8 -3.73 28.27 7.03
CA HIS A 8 -4.34 27.33 7.98
C HIS A 8 -5.62 26.70 7.42
N THR A 9 -6.51 27.51 6.85
CA THR A 9 -7.76 27.03 6.25
C THR A 9 -7.51 26.14 5.04
N PHE A 10 -6.54 26.48 4.19
CA PHE A 10 -6.14 25.68 3.04
C PHE A 10 -5.66 24.28 3.44
N ILE A 11 -4.72 24.20 4.39
CA ILE A 11 -4.18 22.93 4.88
C ILE A 11 -5.27 22.11 5.56
N SER A 12 -6.08 22.74 6.42
CA SER A 12 -7.20 22.09 7.12
C SER A 12 -8.18 21.42 6.13
N ARG A 13 -8.59 22.14 5.07
CA ARG A 13 -9.49 21.61 4.03
C ARG A 13 -8.87 20.46 3.24
N LEU A 14 -7.59 20.55 2.88
CA LEU A 14 -6.91 19.48 2.14
C LEU A 14 -6.79 18.20 2.97
N VAL A 15 -6.49 18.33 4.25
CA VAL A 15 -6.38 17.18 5.15
C VAL A 15 -7.75 16.56 5.40
N GLN A 16 -8.81 17.37 5.55
CA GLN A 16 -10.19 16.88 5.65
C GLN A 16 -10.66 16.18 4.37
N ALA A 17 -10.24 16.66 3.20
CA ALA A 17 -10.48 16.00 1.91
C ALA A 17 -9.70 14.69 1.75
N GLY A 18 -8.88 14.32 2.75
CA GLY A 18 -8.17 13.05 2.79
C GLY A 18 -6.90 12.99 1.97
N ARG A 19 -6.30 14.16 1.67
CA ARG A 19 -5.01 14.20 0.98
C ARG A 19 -3.87 13.85 1.94
N PRO A 20 -2.85 13.10 1.47
CA PRO A 20 -1.71 12.73 2.30
C PRO A 20 -0.92 13.96 2.76
N LEU A 21 -0.56 13.99 4.04
CA LEU A 21 0.20 15.08 4.68
C LEU A 21 1.48 15.52 3.92
N PRO A 22 2.31 14.63 3.35
CA PRO A 22 3.49 15.06 2.58
C PRO A 22 3.10 15.84 1.30
N GLU A 23 2.03 15.47 0.63
CA GLU A 23 1.52 16.19 -0.55
C GLU A 23 1.01 17.58 -0.14
N VAL A 24 0.27 17.66 0.97
CA VAL A 24 -0.22 18.92 1.52
C VAL A 24 0.94 19.83 1.95
N ALA A 25 2.03 19.28 2.48
CA ALA A 25 3.23 20.03 2.83
C ALA A 25 3.93 20.63 1.60
N ALA A 26 4.02 19.87 0.50
CA ALA A 26 4.56 20.36 -0.76
C ALA A 26 3.68 21.46 -1.37
N LEU A 27 2.35 21.28 -1.36
CA LEU A 27 1.39 22.29 -1.85
C LEU A 27 1.40 23.57 -1.02
N ALA A 28 1.60 23.45 0.30
CA ALA A 28 1.78 24.61 1.15
C ALA A 28 3.16 25.27 0.98
N GLY A 29 4.15 24.59 0.40
CA GLY A 29 5.54 25.08 0.34
C GLY A 29 6.22 25.10 1.71
N HIS A 30 5.87 24.16 2.59
CA HIS A 30 6.54 24.01 3.87
C HIS A 30 7.89 23.31 3.69
N ARG A 31 8.96 23.93 4.19
CA ARG A 31 10.31 23.34 4.21
C ARG A 31 10.38 22.14 5.16
N ASP A 32 9.61 22.17 6.25
CA ASP A 32 9.57 21.12 7.26
C ASP A 32 8.16 20.57 7.39
N ILE A 33 8.03 19.25 7.29
CA ILE A 33 6.76 18.55 7.44
C ILE A 33 6.18 18.70 8.86
N LYS A 34 7.00 19.00 9.87
CA LYS A 34 6.54 19.26 11.25
C LYS A 34 5.47 20.35 11.31
N MET A 35 5.52 21.34 10.42
CA MET A 35 4.50 22.38 10.35
C MET A 35 3.13 21.83 9.90
N THR A 36 3.13 20.85 9.00
CA THR A 36 1.92 20.18 8.49
C THR A 36 1.45 19.06 9.41
N MET A 37 2.34 18.44 10.18
CA MET A 37 1.98 17.39 11.17
C MET A 37 1.00 17.89 12.24
N ARG A 38 0.95 19.21 12.50
CA ARG A 38 -0.05 19.81 13.40
C ARG A 38 -1.49 19.49 12.98
N TYR A 39 -1.74 19.20 11.71
CA TYR A 39 -3.08 18.89 11.17
C TYR A 39 -3.35 17.41 11.01
N ALA A 40 -2.40 16.52 11.37
CA ALA A 40 -2.55 15.07 11.17
C ALA A 40 -3.82 14.49 11.84
N HIS A 41 -4.24 15.08 12.96
CA HIS A 41 -5.47 14.70 13.68
C HIS A 41 -6.76 14.95 12.90
N LEU A 42 -6.69 15.77 11.85
CA LEU A 42 -7.85 16.13 11.02
C LEU A 42 -8.04 15.17 9.84
N ALA A 43 -7.08 14.27 9.61
CA ALA A 43 -7.13 13.30 8.53
C ALA A 43 -8.23 12.26 8.84
N PRO A 44 -9.09 11.95 7.86
CA PRO A 44 -9.97 10.79 7.95
C PRO A 44 -9.17 9.50 8.20
N SER A 45 -9.80 8.50 8.80
CA SER A 45 -9.20 7.19 9.05
C SER A 45 -8.91 6.44 7.73
N HIS A 46 -7.81 6.77 7.04
CA HIS A 46 -7.43 6.21 5.72
C HIS A 46 -6.83 4.80 5.78
N LEU A 47 -6.72 4.20 6.97
CA LEU A 47 -6.12 2.88 7.18
C LEU A 47 -6.79 1.81 6.30
N ARG A 48 -8.12 1.86 6.13
CA ARG A 48 -8.86 0.91 5.30
C ARG A 48 -8.59 1.08 3.80
N ALA A 49 -8.47 2.33 3.33
CA ALA A 49 -8.17 2.62 1.93
C ALA A 49 -6.76 2.15 1.54
N GLY A 50 -5.78 2.30 2.45
CA GLY A 50 -4.43 1.79 2.25
C GLY A 50 -4.38 0.26 2.12
N ILE A 51 -5.18 -0.46 2.93
CA ILE A 51 -5.27 -1.92 2.85
C ILE A 51 -5.94 -2.35 1.53
N GLN A 52 -7.05 -1.71 1.15
CA GLN A 52 -7.75 -2.02 -0.10
C GLN A 52 -6.87 -1.81 -1.35
N ALA A 53 -5.99 -0.80 -1.33
CA ALA A 53 -5.05 -0.57 -2.43
C ALA A 53 -4.09 -1.75 -2.63
N LEU A 54 -3.60 -2.36 -1.53
CA LEU A 54 -2.72 -3.53 -1.59
C LEU A 54 -3.45 -4.80 -2.09
N GLU A 55 -4.72 -4.97 -1.71
CA GLU A 55 -5.53 -6.11 -2.16
C GLU A 55 -5.77 -6.10 -3.67
N HIS A 56 -6.05 -4.92 -4.25
CA HIS A 56 -6.26 -4.79 -5.70
C HIS A 56 -4.97 -4.99 -6.50
N SER A 57 -3.82 -4.50 -6.01
CA SER A 57 -2.53 -4.74 -6.67
C SER A 57 -2.11 -6.21 -6.67
N ARG A 58 -2.60 -7.01 -5.72
CA ARG A 58 -2.35 -8.46 -5.68
C ARG A 58 -3.24 -9.25 -6.66
N ALA A 59 -4.39 -8.70 -7.03
CA ALA A 59 -5.36 -9.38 -7.91
C ALA A 59 -5.00 -9.31 -9.41
N ASP A 60 -4.07 -8.43 -9.80
CA ASP A 60 -3.62 -8.25 -11.19
C ASP A 60 -2.34 -9.02 -11.55
N GLN A 61 -1.77 -9.79 -10.60
CA GLN A 61 -0.81 -10.83 -10.96
C GLN A 61 -1.59 -12.11 -11.30
N PRO A 62 -1.68 -12.51 -12.58
CA PRO A 62 -1.87 -13.92 -12.87
C PRO A 62 -0.67 -14.62 -12.24
N MET A 63 -0.91 -15.36 -11.16
CA MET A 63 0.08 -16.23 -10.55
C MET A 63 0.25 -17.41 -11.49
N ASP A 64 1.00 -17.18 -12.57
CA ASP A 64 1.28 -18.15 -13.61
C ASP A 64 2.47 -19.00 -13.13
N LEU A 65 2.20 -19.86 -12.15
CA LEU A 65 3.09 -20.95 -11.72
C LEU A 65 2.25 -22.11 -11.17
N ALA A 66 1.31 -22.57 -12.00
CA ALA A 66 1.07 -24.00 -12.08
C ALA A 66 2.32 -24.66 -12.68
N LEU A 67 3.18 -25.25 -11.83
CA LEU A 67 4.05 -26.43 -12.11
C LEU A 67 5.07 -26.63 -10.98
N SER A 68 4.62 -27.01 -9.78
CA SER A 68 5.44 -27.85 -8.87
C SER A 68 4.58 -28.52 -7.78
N THR A 69 3.43 -29.07 -8.15
CA THR A 69 2.68 -30.01 -7.30
C THR A 69 2.38 -31.30 -8.05
N ASP A 70 3.22 -31.67 -9.01
CA ASP A 70 3.19 -33.00 -9.61
C ASP A 70 4.22 -33.87 -8.88
N VAL A 71 3.73 -34.44 -7.78
CA VAL A 71 4.32 -35.59 -7.13
C VAL A 71 4.44 -36.70 -8.18
N ARG A 72 5.63 -36.83 -8.78
CA ARG A 72 6.03 -38.02 -9.54
C ARG A 72 6.18 -39.21 -8.59
N VAL A 73 5.07 -39.66 -8.01
CA VAL A 73 4.90 -41.05 -7.57
C VAL A 73 4.62 -41.88 -8.82
N THR A 74 5.61 -41.97 -9.70
CA THR A 74 5.72 -43.03 -10.70
C THR A 74 7.16 -42.97 -11.21
N LEU A 75 7.96 -43.99 -10.88
CA LEU A 75 9.29 -44.36 -11.42
C LEU A 75 10.29 -44.81 -10.34
N GLU A 76 9.84 -45.39 -9.22
CA GLU A 76 10.67 -46.28 -8.38
C GLU A 76 9.99 -47.66 -8.23
N SER A 77 9.31 -48.13 -9.30
CA SER A 77 8.78 -49.50 -9.41
C SER A 77 9.44 -50.24 -10.59
N ARG A 78 10.76 -50.07 -10.73
CA ARG A 78 11.60 -50.85 -11.65
C ARG A 78 12.99 -51.17 -11.06
N TYR A 79 13.12 -51.19 -9.73
CA TYR A 79 14.34 -51.66 -9.06
C TYR A 79 14.14 -52.98 -8.32
N PHE A 80 12.95 -53.59 -8.38
CA PHE A 80 12.62 -54.85 -7.71
C PHE A 80 12.10 -55.90 -8.69
N SER A 81 12.94 -56.33 -9.63
CA SER A 81 12.88 -57.66 -10.26
C SER A 81 14.06 -57.78 -11.24
N GLY A 82 15.15 -58.45 -10.85
CA GLY A 82 16.26 -58.69 -11.78
C GLY A 82 17.65 -59.01 -11.22
N ILE A 83 17.78 -59.44 -9.96
CA ILE A 83 19.00 -60.15 -9.51
C ILE A 83 18.61 -61.61 -9.28
N ALA A 84 18.81 -62.41 -10.33
CA ALA A 84 18.92 -63.86 -10.33
C ALA A 84 20.07 -64.22 -11.27
#